data_AF-A0A0C3RA61-F1
#
_entry.id   AF-A0A0C3RA61-F1
#
_cell.length_a   1.000
_cell.length_b   1.000
_cell.length_c   1.000
_cell.angle_alpha   90.00
_cell.angle_beta   90.00
_cell.angle_gamma   90.00
#
_symmetry.space_group_name_H-M   'P 1'
#
loop_
_entity.id
_entity.type
_entity.pdbx_description
1 polymer ?
#
loop_
_entity_poly.entity_id
_entity_poly.type
_entity_poly.pdbx_seq_one_letter_code
_entity_poly.pdbx_strand_id
1 'polypeptide(L)'
;YKRQIKPHDICLVPERREELTTEGGLDVIRHFDQVSAACKRLTEAGIRVSLFVDARADQIDAAIRVGAPVIELHTGHYADAATSEAQQAELETIRSMAA
;
A
#
# COMPACT_ATOMS: atom_id res chain seq x y z
N TYR A 1 5.99 7.95 13.71
CA TYR A 1 7.13 7.29 13.05
C TYR A 1 8.39 7.37 13.92
N LYS A 2 8.92 6.23 14.38
CA LYS A 2 10.07 6.17 15.30
C LYS A 2 11.37 6.55 14.57
N ARG A 3 11.63 7.85 14.44
CA ARG A 3 12.83 8.45 13.80
C ARG A 3 14.16 8.09 14.47
N GLN A 4 14.13 7.49 15.65
CA GLN A 4 15.33 7.09 16.39
C GLN A 4 15.98 5.82 15.85
N ILE A 5 15.18 4.92 15.27
CA ILE A 5 15.66 3.61 14.77
C ILE A 5 16.30 3.77 13.38
N LYS A 6 15.83 4.73 12.57
CA LYS A 6 16.28 5.01 11.19
C LYS A 6 16.49 3.73 10.36
N PRO A 7 15.45 2.89 10.18
CA PRO A 7 15.56 1.73 9.31
C PRO A 7 15.80 2.19 7.86
N HIS A 8 16.31 1.28 7.03
CA HIS A 8 16.42 1.52 5.59
C HIS A 8 15.04 1.67 4.94
N ASP A 9 14.07 0.87 5.41
CA ASP A 9 12.73 0.75 4.85
C ASP A 9 11.65 0.88 5.93
N ILE A 10 10.51 1.51 5.58
CA ILE A 10 9.27 1.50 6.37
C ILE A 10 8.10 1.22 5.43
N CYS A 11 7.26 0.24 5.77
CA CYS A 11 5.97 0.02 5.14
C CYS A 11 4.86 0.66 6.00
N LEU A 12 4.02 1.50 5.40
CA LEU A 12 2.82 2.03 6.03
C LEU A 12 1.66 1.07 5.81
N VAL A 13 1.10 0.56 6.89
CA VAL A 13 -0.02 -0.38 6.92
C VAL A 13 -1.20 0.25 7.66
N PRO A 14 -2.44 -0.13 7.34
CA PRO A 14 -3.61 0.28 8.11
C PRO A 14 -3.63 -0.47 9.46
N GLU A 15 -3.82 0.25 10.56
CA GLU A 15 -3.98 -0.35 11.90
C GLU A 15 -5.44 -0.35 12.34
N ARG A 16 -6.20 0.66 11.91
CA ARG A 16 -7.60 0.83 12.29
C ARG A 16 -8.54 0.52 11.14
N ARG A 17 -9.77 0.11 11.48
CA ARG A 17 -10.79 -0.22 10.47
C ARG A 17 -11.11 0.95 9.55
N GLU A 18 -10.97 2.20 10.01
CA GLU A 18 -11.25 3.39 9.23
C GLU A 18 -10.15 3.74 8.21
N GLU A 19 -8.98 3.11 8.34
CA GLU A 19 -7.81 3.27 7.46
C GLU A 19 -7.79 2.22 6.34
N LEU A 20 -8.62 1.18 6.47
CA LEU A 20 -8.76 0.11 5.49
C LEU A 20 -9.64 0.56 4.32
N THR A 21 -9.28 0.11 3.13
CA THR A 21 -10.25 -0.06 2.05
C THR A 21 -11.23 -1.21 2.38
N THR A 22 -12.18 -1.48 1.49
CA THR A 22 -13.03 -2.67 1.60
C THR A 22 -12.22 -3.98 1.55
N GLU A 23 -11.09 -3.97 0.85
CA GLU A 23 -10.27 -5.13 0.50
C GLU A 23 -9.14 -5.37 1.53
N GLY A 24 -8.72 -4.34 2.26
CA GLY A 24 -7.84 -4.46 3.43
C GLY A 24 -6.52 -3.70 3.31
N GLY A 25 -6.18 -3.17 2.13
CA GLY A 25 -5.08 -2.22 1.95
C GLY A 25 -5.33 -0.87 2.63
N LEU A 26 -4.27 -0.06 2.74
CA LEU A 26 -4.38 1.33 3.21
C LEU A 26 -5.18 2.15 2.19
N ASP A 27 -6.21 2.86 2.65
CA ASP A 27 -6.98 3.78 1.82
C ASP A 27 -6.24 5.12 1.65
N VAL A 28 -5.29 5.15 0.70
CA VAL A 28 -4.44 6.32 0.42
C VAL A 28 -5.27 7.48 -0.14
N ILE A 29 -6.30 7.19 -0.93
CA ILE A 29 -7.20 8.21 -1.49
C ILE A 29 -7.89 8.98 -0.35
N ARG A 30 -8.50 8.25 0.59
CA ARG A 30 -9.22 8.86 1.71
C ARG A 30 -8.31 9.61 2.69
N HIS A 31 -7.10 9.09 2.91
CA HIS A 31 -6.14 9.63 3.88
C HIS A 31 -4.98 10.39 3.23
N PHE A 32 -5.18 10.92 2.02
CA PHE A 32 -4.14 11.48 1.16
C PHE A 32 -3.19 12.45 1.88
N ASP A 33 -3.73 13.46 2.56
CA ASP A 33 -2.91 14.49 3.22
C ASP A 33 -2.07 13.91 4.36
N GLN A 34 -2.64 12.99 5.14
CA GLN A 34 -1.95 12.33 6.25
C GLN A 34 -0.83 11.43 5.73
N VAL A 35 -1.11 10.64 4.70
CA VAL A 35 -0.14 9.74 4.08
C VAL A 35 0.98 10.54 3.39
N SER A 36 0.65 11.61 2.66
CA SER A 36 1.63 12.50 2.03
C SER A 36 2.56 13.14 3.07
N ALA A 37 2.00 13.66 4.17
CA ALA A 37 2.79 14.20 5.26
C ALA A 37 3.70 13.15 5.91
N ALA A 38 3.24 11.90 6.02
CA ALA A 38 4.04 10.78 6.52
C ALA A 38 5.20 10.44 5.57
N CYS A 39 4.91 10.23 4.28
CA CYS A 39 5.90 9.93 3.25
C CYS A 39 6.99 11.00 3.23
N LYS A 40 6.60 12.28 3.12
CA LYS A 40 7.55 13.41 3.14
C LYS A 40 8.47 13.37 4.36
N ARG A 41 7.90 13.25 5.56
CA ARG A 41 8.66 13.25 6.82
C ARG A 41 9.63 12.08 6.97
N LEU A 42 9.34 10.94 6.36
CA LEU A 42 10.15 9.72 6.39
C LEU A 42 11.25 9.77 5.32
N THR A 43 10.89 10.20 4.11
CA THR A 43 11.84 10.40 3.01
C THR A 43 12.88 11.47 3.35
N GLU A 44 12.46 12.59 3.97
CA GLU A 44 13.40 13.62 4.49
C GLU A 44 14.36 13.07 5.56
N ALA A 45 13.98 11.99 6.24
CA ALA A 45 14.84 11.30 7.20
C ALA A 45 15.77 10.25 6.55
N GLY A 46 15.77 10.15 5.21
CA GLY A 46 16.56 9.18 4.44
C GLY A 46 16.00 7.76 4.44
N ILE A 47 14.71 7.59 4.75
CA ILE A 47 14.05 6.28 4.83
C ILE A 47 13.26 6.04 3.55
N ARG A 48 13.41 4.86 2.93
CA ARG A 48 12.58 4.46 1.79
C ARG A 48 11.22 4.00 2.30
N VAL A 49 10.16 4.61 1.79
CA VAL A 49 8.79 4.37 2.23
C VAL A 49 8.07 3.46 1.23
N SER A 50 7.40 2.44 1.74
CA SER A 50 6.43 1.62 1.01
C SER A 50 5.02 1.88 1.56
N LEU A 51 4.00 1.78 0.70
CA LEU A 51 2.60 1.77 1.11
C LEU A 51 1.98 0.41 0.82
N PHE A 52 1.34 -0.19 1.83
CA PHE A 52 0.57 -1.41 1.66
C PHE A 52 -0.81 -1.09 1.10
N VAL A 53 -1.07 -1.45 -0.15
CA VAL A 53 -2.28 -1.06 -0.89
C VAL A 53 -2.88 -2.23 -1.65
N ASP A 54 -4.17 -2.15 -1.97
CA ASP A 54 -4.80 -3.14 -2.84
C ASP A 54 -4.26 -3.06 -4.28
N ALA A 55 -4.42 -4.15 -5.03
CA ALA A 55 -4.16 -4.20 -6.47
C ALA A 55 -5.25 -3.43 -7.25
N ARG A 56 -5.31 -2.10 -7.06
CA ARG A 56 -6.24 -1.18 -7.72
C ARG A 56 -5.53 0.05 -8.25
N ALA A 57 -5.83 0.41 -9.50
CA ALA A 57 -5.20 1.55 -10.17
C ALA A 57 -5.36 2.87 -9.41
N ASP A 58 -6.55 3.12 -8.82
CA ASP A 58 -6.83 4.37 -8.11
C ASP A 58 -5.99 4.56 -6.83
N GLN A 59 -5.80 3.48 -6.06
CA GLN A 59 -4.93 3.48 -4.88
C GLN A 59 -3.44 3.58 -5.26
N ILE A 60 -3.03 2.96 -6.36
CA ILE A 60 -1.65 3.04 -6.89
C ILE A 60 -1.35 4.46 -7.37
N ASP A 61 -2.26 5.08 -8.13
CA ASP A 61 -2.13 6.47 -8.57
C ASP A 61 -2.05 7.42 -7.37
N ALA A 62 -2.86 7.17 -6.34
CA ALA A 62 -2.79 7.93 -5.09
C ALA A 62 -1.43 7.74 -4.38
N ALA A 63 -0.90 6.51 -4.32
CA ALA A 63 0.40 6.19 -3.74
C ALA A 63 1.56 6.92 -4.46
N ILE A 64 1.50 7.01 -5.79
CA ILE A 64 2.45 7.79 -6.59
C ILE A 64 2.35 9.28 -6.22
N ARG A 65 1.12 9.82 -6.19
CA ARG A 65 0.87 11.24 -5.92
C ARG A 65 1.27 11.70 -4.52
N VAL A 66 1.18 10.83 -3.51
CA VAL A 66 1.68 11.13 -2.15
C VAL A 66 3.21 11.06 -2.05
N GLY A 67 3.89 10.55 -3.09
CA GLY A 67 5.34 10.50 -3.19
C GLY A 67 5.98 9.26 -2.58
N ALA A 68 5.25 8.14 -2.47
CA ALA A 68 5.84 6.89 -2.02
C ALA A 68 6.70 6.27 -3.14
N PRO A 69 8.00 5.97 -2.89
CA PRO A 69 8.86 5.36 -3.90
C PRO A 69 8.58 3.87 -4.15
N VAL A 70 7.85 3.22 -3.24
CA VAL A 70 7.54 1.79 -3.30
C VAL A 70 6.08 1.59 -2.91
N ILE A 71 5.44 0.56 -3.47
CA ILE A 71 4.17 0.01 -3.00
C ILE A 71 4.33 -1.49 -2.72
N GLU A 72 3.51 -2.00 -1.82
CA GLU A 72 3.37 -3.42 -1.52
C GLU A 72 1.92 -3.82 -1.77
N LEU A 73 1.68 -4.72 -2.73
CA LEU A 73 0.33 -5.12 -3.11
C LEU A 73 -0.23 -6.14 -2.12
N HIS A 74 -1.45 -5.91 -1.65
CA HIS A 74 -2.21 -6.83 -0.81
C HIS A 74 -2.57 -8.09 -1.60
N THR A 75 -1.92 -9.21 -1.28
CA THR A 75 -2.13 -10.52 -1.92
C THR A 75 -3.08 -11.43 -1.12
N GLY A 76 -3.79 -10.88 -0.11
CA GLY A 76 -4.71 -11.63 0.74
C GLY A 76 -5.81 -12.33 -0.06
N HIS A 77 -6.45 -11.64 -1.01
CA HIS A 77 -7.51 -12.23 -1.85
C HIS A 77 -7.01 -13.41 -2.68
N TYR A 78 -5.80 -13.32 -3.25
CA TYR A 78 -5.17 -14.43 -3.95
C TYR A 78 -4.90 -15.62 -3.02
N ALA A 79 -4.42 -15.36 -1.81
CA ALA A 79 -4.09 -16.39 -0.83
C ALA A 79 -5.35 -17.09 -0.27
N ASP A 80 -6.42 -16.34 -0.04
CA ASP A 80 -7.66 -16.81 0.58
C ASP A 80 -8.70 -17.29 -0.46
N ALA A 81 -8.39 -17.23 -1.76
CA ALA A 81 -9.28 -17.63 -2.83
C ALA A 81 -9.73 -19.09 -2.67
N ALA A 82 -11.05 -19.31 -2.62
CA ALA A 82 -11.65 -20.62 -2.39
C ALA A 82 -11.62 -21.58 -3.60
N THR A 83 -11.33 -21.06 -4.79
CA THR A 83 -11.30 -21.82 -6.04
C THR A 83 -10.08 -21.45 -6.87
N SER A 84 -9.61 -22.38 -7.72
CA SER A 84 -8.50 -22.11 -8.63
C SER A 84 -8.82 -21.02 -9.64
N GLU A 85 -10.08 -20.91 -10.07
CA GLU A 85 -10.56 -19.85 -10.96
C GLU A 85 -10.47 -18.47 -10.29
N ALA A 86 -10.94 -18.35 -9.04
CA ALA A 86 -10.82 -17.11 -8.28
C ALA A 86 -9.35 -16.75 -8.02
N GLN A 87 -8.53 -17.74 -7.63
CA GLN A 87 -7.10 -17.52 -7.40
C GLN A 87 -6.39 -17.02 -8.67
N GLN A 88 -6.71 -17.59 -9.83
CA GLN A 88 -6.15 -17.17 -11.11
C GLN A 88 -6.56 -15.74 -11.48
N ALA A 89 -7.82 -15.36 -11.23
CA ALA A 89 -8.31 -14.00 -11.47
C ALA A 89 -7.59 -12.96 -10.58
N GLU A 90 -7.37 -13.27 -9.30
CA GLU A 90 -6.61 -12.41 -8.39
C GLU A 90 -5.14 -12.28 -8.83
N LEU A 91 -4.52 -13.38 -9.27
CA LEU A 91 -3.15 -13.36 -9.79
C LEU A 91 -3.02 -12.47 -11.04
N GLU A 92 -3.99 -12.53 -11.96
CA GLU A 92 -4.01 -11.68 -13.15
C GLU A 92 -4.16 -10.20 -12.79
N THR A 93 -4.99 -9.90 -11.79
CA THR A 93 -5.15 -8.54 -11.26
C THR A 93 -3.84 -8.02 -10.67
N ILE A 94 -3.19 -8.80 -9.80
CA ILE A 94 -1.88 -8.45 -9.22
C ILE A 94 -0.83 -8.24 -10.31
N ARG A 95 -0.77 -9.12 -11.31
CA ARG A 95 0.18 -9.00 -12.43
C ARG A 95 -0.06 -7.75 -13.26
N SER A 96 -1.32 -7.40 -13.53
CA SER A 96 -1.66 -6.20 -14.29
C SER A 96 -1.28 -4.92 -13.55
N MET A 97 -1.39 -4.91 -12.23
CA MET A 97 -1.10 -3.73 -11.41
C MET A 97 0.37 -3.58 -11.03
N ALA A 98 1.15 -4.66 -11.09
CA ALA A 98 2.59 -4.64 -10.86
C ALA A 98 3.42 -4.32 -12.11
N ALA A 99 2.81 -4.32 -13.30
CA ALA A 99 3.46 -4.08 -14.59
C ALA A 99 3.58 -2.58 -14.91
#